data_AF-A0A317JK51-F1
#
_entry.id   AF-A0A317JK51-F1
#
_cell.length_a   1.000
_cell.length_b   1.000
_cell.length_c   1.000
_cell.angle_alpha   90.00
_cell.angle_beta   90.00
_cell.angle_gamma   90.00
#
_symmetry.space_group_name_H-M   'P 1'
#
loop_
_entity.id
_entity.type
_entity.pdbx_description
1 polymer ?
#
loop_
_entity_poly.entity_id
_entity_poly.type
_entity_poly.pdbx_seq_one_letter_code
_entity_poly.pdbx_strand_id
1 'polypeptide(L)'
;MGTVIMKDKILIVTTRDGALKQADAFLRHRKYDVISTSDLRLAAKLAVKKQIPFIVLPVDHPNSKVKKFPKMIFQFYNPRIIGYVQNATSASMALLNDLGFEFTVSPPVSGPALERVIQRILKEFSLREDSHPRGHGPAATSSGFYIAKGEPAAAPATIIQEGPGEREFFYGGSATDQDSSAKDEASPVPAGASATKGPFAAELKNEEKLQSRYEPPSLQVYQSRGLLPRQDSKFASETERALESSVNQKGSGQKAPNEEAANQEAPNQAAPNQEASSGPIERLGSTTKVACIAVRSKTMPGYLIAAMGGDRKVDLQLIEDIRQKLVRVFIGLGAEFEHTQAMQMELAPLDFQKWAIEKADFLKMAVYDSHEIALAFFPDGNGFIQLEASELDNMYRVSIDSLLDDRETQFNLYIFLEANHRLLLYATNGVSIEQKRVQRLKERGIRCLHFEKSEARQFLDYTTRTHVRALIDKWQAVGRSETLV
;
A
#
# COMPACT_ATOMS: atom_id res chain seq x y z
N MET A 1 14.95 -7.20 -30.25
CA MET A 1 14.78 -6.05 -29.33
C MET A 1 15.47 -6.40 -28.02
N GLY A 2 16.52 -5.66 -27.64
CA GLY A 2 17.25 -5.94 -26.41
C GLY A 2 16.44 -5.49 -25.20
N THR A 3 16.08 -6.43 -24.32
CA THR A 3 15.45 -6.13 -23.03
C THR A 3 16.38 -5.18 -22.28
N VAL A 4 15.92 -3.96 -22.00
CA VAL A 4 16.66 -3.03 -21.16
C VAL A 4 16.60 -3.61 -19.74
N ILE A 5 17.58 -4.42 -19.39
CA ILE A 5 17.77 -4.90 -18.02
C ILE A 5 18.06 -3.65 -17.20
N MET A 6 17.05 -3.16 -16.47
CA MET A 6 17.26 -2.13 -15.47
C MET A 6 18.30 -2.65 -14.49
N LYS A 7 19.45 -1.98 -14.44
CA LYS A 7 20.55 -2.40 -13.58
C LYS A 7 20.20 -2.06 -12.14
N ASP A 8 20.28 -3.05 -11.28
CA ASP A 8 19.97 -2.89 -9.88
C ASP A 8 20.92 -1.90 -9.19
N LYS A 9 20.34 -1.09 -8.31
CA LYS A 9 21.09 -0.18 -7.44
C LYS A 9 21.59 -0.93 -6.22
N ILE A 10 22.85 -0.70 -5.85
CA ILE A 10 23.49 -1.34 -4.70
C ILE A 10 24.04 -0.27 -3.77
N LEU A 11 23.71 -0.34 -2.48
CA LEU A 11 24.31 0.48 -1.44
C LEU A 11 25.32 -0.36 -0.66
N ILE A 12 26.59 0.02 -0.69
CA ILE A 12 27.64 -0.61 0.11
C ILE A 12 27.98 0.31 1.27
N VAL A 13 27.66 -0.14 2.48
CA VAL A 13 28.13 0.52 3.71
C VAL A 13 29.52 -0.01 4.00
N THR A 14 30.50 0.86 4.22
CA THR A 14 31.87 0.46 4.49
C THR A 14 32.27 0.87 5.91
N THR A 15 33.20 0.15 6.53
CA THR A 15 33.72 0.49 7.87
C THR A 15 34.67 1.70 7.85
N ARG A 16 35.34 1.92 6.73
CA ARG A 16 36.31 2.99 6.47
C ARG A 16 36.21 3.43 5.01
N ASP A 17 36.65 4.65 4.73
CA ASP A 17 36.70 5.16 3.37
C ASP A 17 37.67 4.33 2.53
N GLY A 18 37.13 3.80 1.43
CA GLY A 18 37.89 2.98 0.50
C GLY A 18 38.04 1.51 0.85
N ALA A 19 37.49 1.05 1.98
CA ALA A 19 37.26 -0.37 2.17
C ALA A 19 36.36 -0.88 1.02
N LEU A 20 36.70 -2.02 0.43
CA LEU A 20 36.01 -2.61 -0.74
C LEU A 20 36.08 -1.81 -2.05
N LYS A 21 37.03 -0.88 -2.24
CA LYS A 21 37.24 -0.18 -3.53
C LYS A 21 37.29 -1.11 -4.75
N GLN A 22 37.96 -2.26 -4.62
CA GLN A 22 38.05 -3.24 -5.70
C GLN A 22 36.70 -3.88 -6.02
N ALA A 23 35.88 -4.14 -4.98
CA ALA A 23 34.55 -4.69 -5.17
C ALA A 23 33.59 -3.66 -5.80
N ASP A 24 33.66 -2.39 -5.36
CA ASP A 24 32.91 -1.27 -5.96
C ASP A 24 33.26 -1.12 -7.45
N ALA A 25 34.55 -1.06 -7.79
CA ALA A 25 35.00 -0.96 -9.18
C ALA A 25 34.56 -2.16 -10.03
N PHE A 26 34.65 -3.38 -9.50
CA PHE A 26 34.21 -4.60 -10.18
C PHE A 26 32.69 -4.56 -10.46
N LEU A 27 31.87 -4.21 -9.47
CA LEU A 27 30.41 -4.12 -9.64
C LEU A 27 30.02 -3.01 -10.62
N ARG A 28 30.69 -1.85 -10.59
CA ARG A 28 30.50 -0.80 -11.60
C ARG A 28 30.88 -1.26 -13.01
N HIS A 29 31.96 -2.02 -13.17
CA HIS A 29 32.36 -2.61 -14.45
C HIS A 29 31.32 -3.64 -14.95
N ARG A 30 30.72 -4.39 -14.03
CA ARG A 30 29.54 -5.24 -14.26
C ARG A 30 28.23 -4.45 -14.40
N LYS A 31 28.33 -3.13 -14.55
CA LYS A 31 27.24 -2.23 -14.87
C LYS A 31 26.21 -2.01 -13.75
N TYR A 32 26.46 -2.41 -12.51
CA TYR A 32 25.59 -2.06 -11.38
C TYR A 32 25.70 -0.58 -11.01
N ASP A 33 24.60 0.05 -10.55
CA ASP A 33 24.63 1.40 -9.99
C ASP A 33 24.99 1.34 -8.50
N VAL A 34 26.29 1.39 -8.21
CA VAL A 34 26.82 1.23 -6.86
C VAL A 34 26.94 2.58 -6.17
N ILE A 35 26.53 2.66 -4.92
CA ILE A 35 26.77 3.79 -4.03
C ILE A 35 27.49 3.27 -2.80
N SER A 36 28.69 3.77 -2.55
CA SER A 36 29.53 3.34 -1.43
C SER A 36 29.68 4.48 -0.41
N THR A 37 29.47 4.21 0.88
CA THR A 37 29.59 5.23 1.95
C THR A 37 30.03 4.60 3.27
N SER A 38 30.87 5.30 4.03
CA SER A 38 31.23 4.92 5.40
C SER A 38 30.32 5.53 6.47
N ASP A 39 29.59 6.60 6.14
CA ASP A 39 28.64 7.23 7.06
C ASP A 39 27.29 6.49 7.06
N LEU A 40 26.98 5.84 8.17
CA LEU A 40 25.73 5.12 8.41
C LEU A 40 24.49 6.04 8.32
N ARG A 41 24.60 7.32 8.68
CA ARG A 41 23.48 8.29 8.58
C ARG A 41 23.17 8.61 7.12
N LEU A 42 24.21 8.87 6.33
CA LEU A 42 24.08 9.09 4.90
C LEU A 42 23.57 7.83 4.19
N ALA A 43 24.06 6.65 4.59
CA ALA A 43 23.56 5.37 4.11
C ALA A 43 22.06 5.21 4.34
N ALA A 44 21.57 5.49 5.56
CA ALA A 44 20.14 5.42 5.88
C ALA A 44 19.31 6.38 5.01
N LYS A 45 19.76 7.63 4.89
CA LYS A 45 19.09 8.65 4.07
C LYS A 45 19.03 8.23 2.60
N LEU A 46 20.11 7.67 2.06
CA LEU A 46 20.16 7.20 0.68
C LEU A 46 19.31 5.95 0.44
N ALA A 47 19.35 4.99 1.36
CA ALA A 47 18.53 3.78 1.31
C ALA A 47 17.04 4.13 1.20
N VAL A 48 16.54 5.00 2.10
CA VAL A 48 15.13 5.43 2.09
C VAL A 48 14.81 6.30 0.88
N LYS A 49 15.62 7.32 0.59
CA LYS A 49 15.33 8.28 -0.50
C LYS A 49 15.33 7.61 -1.89
N LYS A 50 16.23 6.66 -2.12
CA LYS A 50 16.39 6.00 -3.43
C LYS A 50 15.76 4.61 -3.49
N GLN A 51 15.15 4.13 -2.40
CA GLN A 51 14.60 2.77 -2.24
C GLN A 51 15.53 1.70 -2.81
N ILE A 52 16.76 1.67 -2.31
CA ILE A 52 17.83 0.84 -2.90
C ILE A 52 17.55 -0.64 -2.58
N PRO A 53 17.39 -1.53 -3.59
CA PRO A 53 16.96 -2.90 -3.37
C PRO A 53 18.02 -3.77 -2.68
N PHE A 54 19.31 -3.55 -2.95
CA PHE A 54 20.40 -4.32 -2.35
C PHE A 54 21.25 -3.45 -1.43
N ILE A 55 21.40 -3.86 -0.16
CA ILE A 55 22.24 -3.18 0.82
C ILE A 55 23.28 -4.16 1.35
N VAL A 56 24.56 -3.84 1.15
CA VAL A 56 25.70 -4.60 1.68
C VAL A 56 26.16 -3.94 2.98
N LEU A 57 26.01 -4.65 4.10
CA LEU A 57 26.17 -4.09 5.45
C LEU A 57 27.28 -4.81 6.24
N PRO A 58 28.29 -4.10 6.76
CA PRO A 58 29.35 -4.67 7.58
C PRO A 58 28.85 -4.91 9.01
N VAL A 59 29.09 -6.09 9.55
CA VAL A 59 28.74 -6.40 10.95
C VAL A 59 29.75 -5.85 11.95
N ASP A 60 30.99 -5.68 11.52
CA ASP A 60 32.11 -5.12 12.29
C ASP A 60 32.29 -3.61 12.08
N HIS A 61 31.19 -2.91 11.78
CA HIS A 61 31.19 -1.45 11.66
C HIS A 61 31.47 -0.77 13.01
N PRO A 62 32.31 0.28 13.07
CA PRO A 62 32.65 0.95 14.34
C PRO A 62 31.43 1.57 15.04
N ASN A 63 30.41 1.95 14.28
CA ASN A 63 29.15 2.45 14.83
C ASN A 63 28.23 1.31 15.27
N SER A 64 27.96 1.20 16.57
CA SER A 64 27.07 0.19 17.18
C SER A 64 25.64 0.22 16.67
N LYS A 65 25.19 1.36 16.09
CA LYS A 65 23.84 1.49 15.49
C LYS A 65 23.68 0.64 14.24
N VAL A 66 24.76 0.12 13.64
CA VAL A 66 24.69 -0.79 12.48
C VAL A 66 23.82 -2.01 12.77
N LYS A 67 23.81 -2.51 14.01
CA LYS A 67 23.00 -3.66 14.43
C LYS A 67 21.48 -3.37 14.36
N LYS A 68 21.08 -2.11 14.53
CA LYS A 68 19.68 -1.67 14.44
C LYS A 68 19.29 -1.25 13.02
N PHE A 69 20.26 -1.11 12.12
CA PHE A 69 20.05 -0.63 10.77
C PHE A 69 19.09 -1.51 9.96
N PRO A 70 19.18 -2.86 9.97
CA PRO A 70 18.21 -3.70 9.26
C PRO A 70 16.78 -3.44 9.71
N LYS A 71 16.53 -3.53 11.03
CA LYS A 71 15.21 -3.28 11.61
C LYS A 71 14.67 -1.89 11.28
N MET A 72 15.53 -0.87 11.26
CA MET A 72 15.15 0.50 10.91
C MET A 72 14.79 0.62 9.43
N ILE A 73 15.58 0.05 8.51
CA ILE A 73 15.28 0.16 7.07
C ILE A 73 14.05 -0.67 6.68
N PHE A 74 13.86 -1.86 7.28
CA PHE A 74 12.66 -2.69 7.06
C PHE A 74 11.34 -1.99 7.42
N GLN A 75 11.36 -0.90 8.19
CA GLN A 75 10.18 -0.08 8.47
C GLN A 75 9.74 0.78 7.28
N PHE A 76 10.66 1.10 6.36
CA PHE A 76 10.38 1.97 5.22
C PHE A 76 10.07 1.18 3.95
N TYR A 77 10.82 0.11 3.70
CA TYR A 77 10.64 -0.80 2.57
C TYR A 77 11.38 -2.11 2.87
N ASN A 78 11.25 -3.12 2.00
CA ASN A 78 11.83 -4.45 2.23
C ASN A 78 13.10 -4.71 1.38
N PRO A 79 14.27 -4.09 1.67
CA PRO A 79 15.48 -4.35 0.91
C PRO A 79 16.06 -5.73 1.21
N ARG A 80 16.90 -6.21 0.29
CA ARG A 80 17.75 -7.38 0.46
C ARG A 80 19.06 -6.95 1.11
N ILE A 81 19.21 -7.28 2.39
CA ILE A 81 20.40 -6.94 3.17
C ILE A 81 21.38 -8.11 3.12
N ILE A 82 22.58 -7.83 2.65
CA ILE A 82 23.69 -8.78 2.56
C ILE A 82 24.68 -8.43 3.68
N GLY A 83 24.73 -9.26 4.71
CA GLY A 83 25.68 -9.11 5.81
C GLY A 83 27.09 -9.52 5.38
N TYR A 84 28.11 -8.76 5.76
CA TYR A 84 29.50 -9.19 5.55
C TYR A 84 30.40 -8.82 6.73
N VAL A 85 31.55 -9.47 6.79
CA VAL A 85 32.60 -9.20 7.77
C VAL A 85 33.82 -8.66 7.03
N GLN A 86 34.40 -7.55 7.48
CA GLN A 86 35.63 -7.06 6.86
C GLN A 86 36.86 -7.82 7.36
N ASN A 87 36.96 -8.01 8.68
CA ASN A 87 38.09 -8.70 9.30
C ASN A 87 37.66 -10.08 9.77
N ALA A 88 38.32 -11.14 9.29
CA ALA A 88 38.01 -12.54 9.59
C ALA A 88 38.38 -12.95 11.04
N THR A 89 38.00 -12.14 12.02
CA THR A 89 38.15 -12.47 13.44
C THR A 89 37.00 -13.38 13.86
N SER A 90 37.28 -14.30 14.79
CA SER A 90 36.26 -15.20 15.35
C SER A 90 35.07 -14.41 15.95
N ALA A 91 35.34 -13.28 16.61
CA ALA A 91 34.31 -12.40 17.17
C ALA A 91 33.40 -11.78 16.09
N SER A 92 33.97 -11.29 14.98
CA SER A 92 33.17 -10.74 13.88
C SER A 92 32.30 -11.79 13.19
N MET A 93 32.82 -13.02 13.04
CA MET A 93 32.07 -14.14 12.47
C MET A 93 30.92 -14.59 13.39
N ALA A 94 31.14 -14.62 14.71
CA ALA A 94 30.07 -14.88 15.68
C ALA A 94 28.96 -13.82 15.57
N LEU A 95 29.33 -12.53 15.50
CA LEU A 95 28.36 -11.44 15.31
C LEU A 95 27.58 -11.53 14.00
N LEU A 96 28.21 -12.01 12.91
CA LEU A 96 27.53 -12.22 11.63
C LEU A 96 26.41 -13.25 11.76
N ASN A 97 26.68 -14.34 12.48
CA ASN A 97 25.71 -15.40 12.74
C ASN A 97 24.59 -14.94 13.70
N ASP A 98 24.95 -14.21 14.76
CA ASP A 98 23.99 -13.70 15.76
C ASP A 98 22.97 -12.72 15.17
N LEU A 99 23.36 -11.94 14.15
CA LEU A 99 22.47 -10.99 13.49
C LEU A 99 21.46 -11.65 12.54
N GLY A 100 21.63 -12.93 12.21
CA GLY A 100 20.65 -13.72 11.45
C GLY A 100 20.35 -13.17 10.06
N PHE A 101 21.33 -12.62 9.34
CA PHE A 101 21.13 -12.18 7.97
C PHE A 101 20.81 -13.37 7.06
N GLU A 102 19.76 -13.22 6.23
CA GLU A 102 19.37 -14.22 5.23
C GLU A 102 20.49 -14.46 4.20
N PHE A 103 21.19 -13.39 3.82
CA PHE A 103 22.29 -13.45 2.86
C PHE A 103 23.57 -12.93 3.51
N THR A 104 24.64 -13.73 3.44
CA THR A 104 25.95 -13.39 4.01
C THR A 104 27.08 -13.61 3.02
N VAL A 105 28.17 -12.85 3.18
CA VAL A 105 29.43 -13.01 2.45
C VAL A 105 30.59 -13.15 3.43
N SER A 106 31.24 -14.31 3.39
CA SER A 106 32.43 -14.60 4.18
C SER A 106 33.67 -13.88 3.62
N PRO A 107 34.64 -13.51 4.48
CA PRO A 107 35.92 -12.96 4.04
C PRO A 107 36.73 -13.97 3.19
N PRO A 108 37.55 -13.51 2.23
CA PRO A 108 37.72 -12.12 1.80
C PRO A 108 36.55 -11.65 0.92
N VAL A 109 36.02 -10.48 1.26
CA VAL A 109 34.90 -9.90 0.50
C VAL A 109 35.42 -9.30 -0.81
N SER A 110 35.01 -9.91 -1.91
CA SER A 110 35.41 -9.51 -3.27
C SER A 110 34.18 -9.19 -4.13
N GLY A 111 34.37 -8.40 -5.20
CA GLY A 111 33.32 -8.09 -6.16
C GLY A 111 32.59 -9.33 -6.71
N PRO A 112 33.32 -10.37 -7.19
CA PRO A 112 32.72 -11.61 -7.65
C PRO A 112 31.94 -12.38 -6.56
N ALA A 113 32.35 -12.28 -5.29
CA ALA A 113 31.61 -12.91 -4.19
C ALA A 113 30.27 -12.20 -3.97
N LEU A 114 30.26 -10.86 -3.93
CA LEU A 114 29.04 -10.07 -3.84
C LEU A 114 28.09 -10.33 -5.02
N GLU A 115 28.62 -10.33 -6.24
CA GLU A 115 27.83 -10.59 -7.46
C GLU A 115 27.13 -11.96 -7.40
N ARG A 116 27.84 -13.02 -6.98
CA ARG A 116 27.23 -14.36 -6.82
C ARG A 116 26.09 -14.37 -5.82
N VAL A 117 26.21 -13.61 -4.72
CA VAL A 117 25.12 -13.51 -3.73
C VAL A 117 23.93 -12.75 -4.31
N ILE A 118 24.17 -11.64 -5.00
CA ILE A 118 23.11 -10.86 -5.67
C ILE A 118 22.39 -11.71 -6.72
N GLN A 119 23.13 -12.42 -7.58
CA GLN A 119 22.54 -13.32 -8.59
C GLN A 119 21.73 -14.45 -7.95
N ARG A 120 22.19 -15.00 -6.83
CA ARG A 120 21.42 -15.99 -6.05
C ARG A 120 20.11 -15.40 -5.52
N ILE A 121 20.14 -14.18 -4.97
CA ILE A 121 18.92 -13.48 -4.51
C ILE A 121 17.94 -13.26 -5.66
N LEU A 122 18.44 -12.77 -6.80
CA LEU A 122 17.63 -12.54 -8.00
C LEU A 122 16.99 -13.83 -8.52
N LYS A 123 17.77 -14.92 -8.57
CA LYS A 123 17.28 -16.25 -8.98
C LYS A 123 16.24 -16.80 -8.01
N GLU A 124 16.43 -16.63 -6.71
CA GLU A 124 15.44 -17.05 -5.72
C GLU A 124 14.13 -16.27 -5.88
N PHE A 125 14.21 -14.99 -6.22
CA PHE A 125 13.03 -14.16 -6.44
C PHE A 125 12.28 -14.56 -7.72
N SER A 126 12.99 -14.79 -8.83
CA SER A 126 12.34 -15.27 -10.06
C SER A 126 11.68 -16.64 -9.86
N LEU A 127 12.34 -17.53 -9.11
CA LEU A 127 11.75 -18.83 -8.77
C LEU A 127 10.51 -18.70 -7.89
N ARG A 128 10.43 -17.73 -6.96
CA ARG A 128 9.23 -17.50 -6.14
C ARG A 128 8.07 -16.90 -6.93
N GLU A 129 8.36 -16.09 -7.94
CA GLU A 129 7.36 -15.62 -8.90
C GLU A 129 6.82 -16.78 -9.75
N ASP A 130 7.69 -17.66 -10.23
CA ASP A 130 7.30 -18.81 -11.06
C ASP A 130 6.66 -19.96 -10.26
N SER A 131 7.05 -20.12 -8.99
CA SER A 131 6.59 -21.20 -8.11
C SER A 131 5.39 -20.84 -7.25
N HIS A 132 4.71 -19.72 -7.51
CA HIS A 132 3.30 -19.63 -7.13
C HIS A 132 2.57 -20.74 -7.89
N PRO A 133 2.20 -21.85 -7.24
CA PRO A 133 1.54 -22.93 -7.92
C PRO A 133 0.17 -22.39 -8.32
N ARG A 134 -0.10 -22.37 -9.62
CA ARG A 134 -1.47 -22.49 -10.10
C ARG A 134 -2.06 -23.74 -9.44
N GLY A 135 -2.83 -23.55 -8.37
CA GLY A 135 -3.63 -24.58 -7.73
C GLY A 135 -2.85 -25.74 -7.10
N HIS A 136 -2.36 -25.56 -5.88
CA HIS A 136 -2.53 -26.60 -4.84
C HIS A 136 -2.36 -25.95 -3.47
N GLY A 137 -3.43 -26.00 -2.66
CA GLY A 137 -3.48 -25.38 -1.34
C GLY A 137 -2.38 -25.92 -0.41
N PRO A 138 -1.77 -25.08 0.43
CA PRO A 138 -0.72 -25.54 1.32
C PRO A 138 -1.34 -26.25 2.53
N ALA A 139 -0.89 -27.49 2.75
CA ALA A 139 -0.94 -28.13 4.05
C ALA A 139 -0.16 -27.26 5.06
N ALA A 140 -0.79 -27.00 6.20
CA ALA A 140 -0.31 -26.14 7.26
C ALA A 140 1.11 -26.51 7.71
N THR A 141 2.06 -25.60 7.51
CA THR A 141 3.30 -25.56 8.29
C THR A 141 3.42 -24.17 8.93
N SER A 142 3.58 -24.23 10.25
CA SER A 142 3.59 -23.16 11.23
C SER A 142 4.41 -21.92 10.87
N SER A 143 3.79 -20.74 10.91
CA SER A 143 4.46 -19.44 11.06
C SER A 143 3.99 -18.75 12.34
N GLY A 144 4.43 -19.27 13.49
CA GLY A 144 4.36 -18.58 14.78
C GLY A 144 5.70 -17.94 15.10
N PHE A 145 5.82 -16.63 15.00
CA PHE A 145 6.96 -15.89 15.54
C PHE A 145 6.69 -15.60 17.02
N TYR A 146 6.92 -16.57 17.89
CA TYR A 146 6.96 -16.37 19.35
C TYR A 146 8.41 -16.12 19.77
N ILE A 147 8.72 -14.90 20.23
CA ILE A 147 9.93 -14.66 21.03
C ILE A 147 9.54 -14.92 22.48
N ALA A 148 9.63 -16.18 22.91
CA ALA A 148 9.60 -16.54 24.32
C ALA A 148 11.04 -16.49 24.85
N LYS A 149 11.29 -15.58 25.80
CA LYS A 149 12.55 -15.41 26.50
C LYS A 149 12.59 -16.44 27.63
N GLY A 150 13.26 -17.57 27.42
CA GLY A 150 13.48 -18.61 28.43
C GLY A 150 14.85 -18.45 29.10
N GLU A 151 14.86 -18.29 30.41
CA GLU A 151 16.02 -18.37 31.29
C GLU A 151 16.34 -19.86 31.60
N PRO A 152 17.61 -20.26 31.84
CA PRO A 152 17.99 -21.67 31.82
C PRO A 152 17.83 -22.33 33.20
N ALA A 153 17.19 -23.49 33.23
CA ALA A 153 17.21 -24.39 34.38
C ALA A 153 17.87 -25.73 34.01
N ALA A 154 18.98 -25.98 34.69
CA ALA A 154 19.65 -27.24 35.03
C ALA A 154 19.28 -28.55 34.31
N ALA A 155 20.31 -29.17 33.71
CA ALA A 155 20.49 -30.62 33.58
C ALA A 155 20.83 -31.25 34.96
N PRO A 156 20.90 -32.60 35.19
CA PRO A 156 21.10 -33.66 34.19
C PRO A 156 20.37 -35.01 34.42
N ALA A 157 20.32 -35.85 33.38
CA ALA A 157 20.50 -37.31 33.51
C ALA A 157 20.77 -37.99 32.15
N THR A 158 21.73 -38.91 32.20
CA THR A 158 22.37 -39.73 31.17
C THR A 158 21.59 -41.03 30.89
N ILE A 159 21.79 -41.66 29.72
CA ILE A 159 21.88 -43.14 29.39
C ILE A 159 21.72 -43.25 27.84
N ILE A 160 22.79 -43.38 27.04
CA ILE A 160 23.45 -44.59 26.48
C ILE A 160 22.50 -45.59 25.78
N GLN A 161 22.64 -45.80 24.45
CA GLN A 161 23.17 -47.06 23.85
C GLN A 161 23.25 -47.05 22.30
N GLU A 162 24.33 -47.69 21.83
CA GLU A 162 24.84 -48.14 20.52
C GLU A 162 23.79 -48.74 19.55
N GLY A 163 23.93 -48.86 18.23
CA GLY A 163 25.08 -49.05 17.32
C GLY A 163 24.58 -49.40 15.89
N PRO A 164 25.44 -49.80 14.93
CA PRO A 164 25.33 -49.46 13.51
C PRO A 164 24.90 -50.61 12.57
N GLY A 165 24.47 -50.27 11.34
CA GLY A 165 24.17 -51.23 10.27
C GLY A 165 24.62 -50.73 8.89
N GLU A 166 25.52 -51.49 8.28
CA GLU A 166 26.21 -51.30 7.00
C GLU A 166 25.40 -51.77 5.77
N ARG A 167 25.85 -51.29 4.57
CA ARG A 167 25.85 -51.93 3.22
C ARG A 167 24.47 -52.07 2.52
N GLU A 168 24.32 -52.06 1.19
CA GLU A 168 25.24 -52.36 0.09
C GLU A 168 24.75 -51.79 -1.26
N PHE A 169 25.69 -51.81 -2.22
CA PHE A 169 25.66 -51.53 -3.66
C PHE A 169 24.44 -52.00 -4.48
N PHE A 170 24.12 -51.31 -5.58
CA PHE A 170 23.87 -51.97 -6.88
C PHE A 170 24.14 -51.06 -8.09
N TYR A 171 24.67 -51.69 -9.15
CA TYR A 171 25.23 -51.15 -10.40
C TYR A 171 24.24 -51.25 -11.57
N GLY A 172 24.46 -50.45 -12.63
CA GLY A 172 24.04 -50.74 -14.02
C GLY A 172 22.81 -49.95 -14.50
N GLY A 173 22.72 -49.42 -15.72
CA GLY A 173 23.56 -49.54 -16.92
C GLY A 173 22.67 -49.42 -18.19
N SER A 174 23.26 -48.92 -19.28
CA SER A 174 22.80 -48.93 -20.70
C SER A 174 21.65 -47.97 -21.07
N ALA A 175 21.75 -47.01 -22.01
CA ALA A 175 22.27 -46.96 -23.40
C ALA A 175 21.53 -47.89 -24.38
N THR A 176 20.78 -47.32 -25.33
CA THR A 176 20.99 -47.34 -26.81
C THR A 176 19.76 -46.88 -27.58
N ASP A 177 19.98 -45.94 -28.49
CA ASP A 177 19.54 -45.80 -29.90
C ASP A 177 18.27 -46.49 -30.43
N GLN A 178 17.49 -45.71 -31.20
CA GLN A 178 16.87 -46.01 -32.52
C GLN A 178 15.97 -44.81 -32.87
N ASP A 179 16.32 -43.90 -33.78
CA ASP A 179 16.43 -44.04 -35.24
C ASP A 179 15.13 -44.54 -35.90
N SER A 180 14.41 -43.65 -36.57
CA SER A 180 13.82 -43.93 -37.89
C SER A 180 13.02 -42.73 -38.44
N SER A 181 13.56 -42.19 -39.54
CA SER A 181 12.90 -41.93 -40.83
C SER A 181 11.75 -40.93 -40.96
N ALA A 182 12.06 -39.93 -41.81
CA ALA A 182 11.20 -39.11 -42.63
C ALA A 182 10.12 -39.86 -43.43
N LYS A 183 9.05 -39.13 -43.79
CA LYS A 183 8.44 -39.17 -45.13
C LYS A 183 7.56 -37.94 -45.40
N ASP A 184 7.81 -37.38 -46.57
CA ASP A 184 7.01 -36.39 -47.31
C ASP A 184 5.54 -36.82 -47.49
N GLU A 185 4.63 -35.85 -47.62
CA GLU A 185 3.78 -35.72 -48.82
C GLU A 185 2.85 -34.48 -48.78
N ALA A 186 3.03 -33.66 -49.82
CA ALA A 186 2.10 -32.86 -50.63
C ALA A 186 0.70 -32.40 -50.11
N SER A 187 0.46 -31.11 -50.35
CA SER A 187 -0.83 -30.40 -50.46
C SER A 187 -1.83 -31.06 -51.45
N PRO A 188 -3.14 -30.70 -51.39
CA PRO A 188 -3.59 -29.59 -52.25
C PRO A 188 -4.72 -28.69 -51.69
N VAL A 189 -4.84 -27.54 -52.35
CA VAL A 189 -5.87 -26.50 -52.30
C VAL A 189 -7.26 -27.06 -52.67
N PRO A 190 -8.37 -26.43 -52.22
CA PRO A 190 -9.19 -25.76 -53.24
C PRO A 190 -9.70 -24.37 -52.84
N ALA A 191 -9.81 -23.54 -53.87
CA ALA A 191 -10.52 -22.28 -53.92
C ALA A 191 -12.04 -22.48 -53.87
N GLY A 192 -12.77 -21.47 -53.40
CA GLY A 192 -14.24 -21.44 -53.45
C GLY A 192 -14.80 -20.12 -52.98
N ALA A 193 -14.86 -19.14 -53.88
CA ALA A 193 -15.58 -17.89 -53.71
C ALA A 193 -17.10 -18.12 -53.63
N SER A 194 -17.81 -17.36 -52.81
CA SER A 194 -19.19 -16.96 -53.14
C SER A 194 -19.57 -15.65 -52.47
N ALA A 195 -19.99 -14.71 -53.32
CA ALA A 195 -20.48 -13.40 -52.98
C ALA A 195 -21.94 -13.46 -52.53
N THR A 196 -22.29 -12.68 -51.50
CA THR A 196 -23.66 -12.22 -51.31
C THR A 196 -23.66 -10.71 -51.11
N LYS A 197 -24.08 -10.00 -52.16
CA LYS A 197 -24.51 -8.61 -52.12
C LYS A 197 -25.94 -8.60 -51.54
N GLY A 198 -26.13 -7.91 -50.43
CA GLY A 198 -27.46 -7.56 -49.90
C GLY A 198 -27.81 -6.10 -50.22
N PRO A 199 -29.01 -5.79 -50.70
CA PRO A 199 -29.44 -4.44 -51.01
C PRO A 199 -30.18 -3.83 -49.81
N PHE A 200 -29.63 -2.81 -49.18
CA PHE A 200 -30.39 -1.91 -48.30
C PHE A 200 -29.93 -0.47 -48.52
N ALA A 201 -30.54 0.15 -49.52
CA ALA A 201 -30.58 1.59 -49.68
C ALA A 201 -32.06 1.96 -49.76
N ALA A 202 -32.56 2.64 -48.72
CA ALA A 202 -33.63 3.64 -48.75
C ALA A 202 -34.35 3.70 -47.38
N GLU A 203 -33.93 4.62 -46.51
CA GLU A 203 -34.84 5.36 -45.61
C GLU A 203 -34.05 6.36 -44.77
N LEU A 204 -33.90 7.58 -45.28
CA LEU A 204 -33.46 8.75 -44.52
C LEU A 204 -33.88 10.01 -45.29
N LYS A 205 -35.18 10.31 -45.25
CA LYS A 205 -35.76 11.62 -45.57
C LYS A 205 -37.09 11.77 -44.84
N ASN A 206 -37.09 12.42 -43.68
CA ASN A 206 -38.16 13.32 -43.19
C ASN A 206 -37.96 13.66 -41.71
N GLU A 207 -37.14 14.67 -41.40
CA GLU A 207 -37.28 15.44 -40.16
C GLU A 207 -36.89 16.90 -40.41
N GLU A 208 -37.66 17.59 -41.26
CA GLU A 208 -37.72 19.05 -41.30
C GLU A 208 -39.20 19.45 -41.30
N LYS A 209 -39.77 19.68 -40.11
CA LYS A 209 -40.88 20.60 -39.79
C LYS A 209 -41.49 20.27 -38.44
N LEU A 210 -40.89 20.77 -37.37
CA LEU A 210 -41.61 21.06 -36.12
C LEU A 210 -40.78 22.03 -35.25
N GLN A 211 -40.58 23.23 -35.79
CA GLN A 211 -40.19 24.42 -35.02
C GLN A 211 -41.21 25.51 -35.29
N SER A 212 -42.31 25.53 -34.54
CA SER A 212 -42.99 26.78 -34.15
C SER A 212 -43.96 26.49 -33.01
N ARG A 213 -43.99 27.42 -32.04
CA ARG A 213 -44.79 27.43 -30.80
C ARG A 213 -44.25 26.62 -29.63
N TYR A 214 -43.27 27.19 -28.96
CA TYR A 214 -43.20 27.14 -27.50
C TYR A 214 -43.05 28.57 -27.00
N GLU A 215 -44.14 29.12 -26.42
CA GLU A 215 -44.09 30.36 -25.64
C GLU A 215 -43.67 29.98 -24.21
N PRO A 216 -42.67 30.66 -23.63
CA PRO A 216 -42.28 30.39 -22.25
C PRO A 216 -43.33 30.96 -21.28
N PRO A 217 -43.68 30.26 -20.19
CA PRO A 217 -44.55 30.81 -19.16
C PRO A 217 -43.86 32.00 -18.48
N SER A 218 -44.62 33.08 -18.35
CA SER A 218 -44.24 34.31 -17.67
C SER A 218 -43.80 34.04 -16.24
N LEU A 219 -42.53 34.33 -15.95
CA LEU A 219 -41.97 34.39 -14.61
C LEU A 219 -42.78 35.35 -13.72
N GLN A 220 -43.48 34.80 -12.73
CA GLN A 220 -44.03 35.59 -11.64
C GLN A 220 -42.87 36.11 -10.78
N VAL A 221 -42.71 37.44 -10.81
CA VAL A 221 -41.78 38.20 -9.99
C VAL A 221 -42.25 38.15 -8.54
N TYR A 222 -41.53 37.41 -7.68
CA TYR A 222 -41.63 37.61 -6.24
C TYR A 222 -40.88 38.90 -5.87
N GLN A 223 -41.62 40.01 -5.74
CA GLN A 223 -41.16 41.20 -5.04
C GLN A 223 -41.44 41.03 -3.54
N SER A 224 -40.46 40.52 -2.80
CA SER A 224 -40.42 40.69 -1.34
C SER A 224 -39.61 41.94 -1.00
N ARG A 225 -40.35 43.02 -0.71
CA ARG A 225 -39.87 44.18 0.06
C ARG A 225 -39.45 43.71 1.45
N GLY A 226 -38.22 44.01 1.83
CA GLY A 226 -37.71 43.86 3.20
C GLY A 226 -36.58 44.85 3.45
N LEU A 227 -36.94 45.98 4.03
CA LEU A 227 -36.06 47.02 4.55
C LEU A 227 -35.18 46.48 5.68
N LEU A 228 -33.89 46.91 5.75
CA LEU A 228 -33.12 47.37 6.94
C LEU A 228 -31.60 47.35 6.65
N PRO A 229 -30.75 48.08 7.42
CA PRO A 229 -30.10 49.30 6.93
C PRO A 229 -28.59 49.17 6.71
N ARG A 230 -28.05 50.13 5.96
CA ARG A 230 -26.62 50.44 5.86
C ARG A 230 -26.03 50.71 7.24
N GLN A 231 -24.99 49.96 7.60
CA GLN A 231 -23.95 50.42 8.52
C GLN A 231 -22.62 50.42 7.76
N ASP A 232 -22.16 51.62 7.43
CA ASP A 232 -20.77 51.89 7.12
C ASP A 232 -20.00 51.92 8.44
N SER A 233 -18.90 51.16 8.56
CA SER A 233 -17.59 51.71 8.95
C SER A 233 -16.54 50.62 9.19
N LYS A 234 -15.44 50.77 8.44
CA LYS A 234 -14.04 50.72 8.90
C LYS A 234 -13.69 49.65 9.95
N PHE A 235 -12.94 48.63 9.55
CA PHE A 235 -11.72 48.24 10.28
C PHE A 235 -10.77 47.52 9.31
N ALA A 236 -9.65 48.18 9.04
CA ALA A 236 -8.50 47.63 8.34
C ALA A 236 -7.44 47.24 9.37
N SER A 237 -6.81 46.09 9.13
CA SER A 237 -5.42 45.74 9.47
C SER A 237 -4.92 45.94 10.90
N GLU A 238 -4.84 44.87 11.68
CA GLU A 238 -3.86 44.75 12.78
C GLU A 238 -3.79 43.29 13.29
N THR A 239 -3.02 42.42 12.64
CA THR A 239 -2.60 41.13 13.23
C THR A 239 -1.30 40.57 12.61
N GLU A 240 -0.25 41.39 12.57
CA GLU A 240 1.13 40.94 12.40
C GLU A 240 2.03 41.76 13.32
N ARG A 241 2.23 41.28 14.57
CA ARG A 241 3.34 41.64 15.49
C ARG A 241 3.12 40.99 16.86
N ALA A 242 3.57 39.74 17.01
CA ALA A 242 3.81 39.14 18.33
C ALA A 242 4.66 37.87 18.22
N LEU A 243 5.92 37.98 17.75
CA LEU A 243 6.90 36.90 17.92
C LEU A 243 8.34 37.39 17.72
N GLU A 244 8.74 38.43 18.47
CA GLU A 244 10.15 38.79 18.65
C GLU A 244 10.28 39.80 19.80
N SER A 245 10.49 39.30 21.02
CA SER A 245 11.20 39.99 22.11
C SER A 245 11.06 39.17 23.39
N SER A 246 12.15 38.49 23.80
CA SER A 246 12.47 38.17 25.19
C SER A 246 13.83 37.46 25.27
N VAL A 247 14.91 38.24 25.10
CA VAL A 247 16.25 37.89 25.58
C VAL A 247 16.65 39.01 26.55
N ASN A 248 17.20 38.60 27.69
CA ASN A 248 17.89 39.37 28.73
C ASN A 248 17.05 40.24 29.68
N GLN A 249 16.92 39.77 30.92
CA GLN A 249 17.48 40.51 32.05
C GLN A 249 17.87 39.58 33.22
N LYS A 250 19.11 39.79 33.69
CA LYS A 250 19.74 39.26 34.89
C LYS A 250 19.08 39.83 36.14
N GLY A 251 19.11 39.07 37.25
CA GLY A 251 18.88 39.66 38.58
C GLY A 251 18.75 38.67 39.73
N SER A 252 19.90 38.17 40.20
CA SER A 252 20.25 37.92 41.62
C SER A 252 19.26 37.26 42.60
N GLY A 253 19.72 36.16 43.20
CA GLY A 253 19.86 36.14 44.67
C GLY A 253 19.06 35.10 45.47
N GLN A 254 19.80 34.08 45.92
CA GLN A 254 19.73 33.42 47.24
C GLN A 254 18.76 32.25 47.49
N LYS A 255 19.41 31.22 48.08
CA LYS A 255 18.95 30.18 49.04
C LYS A 255 18.34 28.87 48.50
N ALA A 256 19.20 27.85 48.46
CA ALA A 256 18.91 26.50 48.96
C ALA A 256 18.57 26.55 50.47
N PRO A 257 17.86 25.58 51.10
CA PRO A 257 17.95 24.13 50.86
C PRO A 257 16.61 23.34 50.90
N ASN A 258 16.56 22.15 50.29
CA ASN A 258 16.35 20.86 50.97
C ASN A 258 16.19 19.72 49.96
N GLU A 259 16.94 18.66 50.23
CA GLU A 259 16.74 17.31 49.71
C GLU A 259 15.53 16.63 50.40
N GLU A 260 15.14 15.51 49.78
CA GLU A 260 14.39 14.36 50.32
C GLU A 260 12.89 14.23 50.01
N ALA A 261 12.61 13.03 49.48
CA ALA A 261 11.36 12.26 49.52
C ALA A 261 10.20 12.66 48.60
N ALA A 262 10.17 12.07 47.40
CA ALA A 262 8.92 11.68 46.74
C ALA A 262 9.18 10.52 45.76
N ASN A 263 9.33 9.33 46.34
CA ASN A 263 9.22 8.05 45.66
C ASN A 263 7.87 7.48 46.09
N GLN A 264 6.85 7.47 45.21
CA GLN A 264 5.66 6.62 45.35
C GLN A 264 4.81 6.63 44.06
N GLU A 265 4.75 5.44 43.46
CA GLU A 265 3.57 4.82 42.85
C GLU A 265 2.94 5.46 41.61
N ALA A 266 3.46 5.06 40.45
CA ALA A 266 2.66 4.96 39.23
C ALA A 266 1.97 3.58 39.17
N PRO A 267 0.65 3.49 38.88
CA PRO A 267 -0.06 2.23 38.85
C PRO A 267 0.30 1.45 37.59
N ASN A 268 0.95 0.30 37.78
CA ASN A 268 0.93 -0.83 36.86
C ASN A 268 -0.51 -1.38 36.81
N GLN A 269 -1.37 -0.77 36.01
CA GLN A 269 -2.59 -1.44 35.55
C GLN A 269 -2.18 -2.45 34.47
N ALA A 270 -1.75 -3.62 34.94
CA ALA A 270 -1.80 -4.83 34.15
C ALA A 270 -3.25 -4.98 33.67
N ALA A 271 -3.44 -4.93 32.35
CA ALA A 271 -4.70 -5.30 31.75
C ALA A 271 -5.10 -6.70 32.27
N PRO A 272 -6.36 -6.91 32.67
CA PRO A 272 -6.78 -8.20 33.18
C PRO A 272 -6.51 -9.25 32.11
N ASN A 273 -5.71 -10.26 32.47
CA ASN A 273 -5.61 -11.51 31.73
C ASN A 273 -7.00 -12.14 31.74
N GLN A 274 -7.83 -11.78 30.75
CA GLN A 274 -9.04 -12.50 30.44
C GLN A 274 -8.61 -13.93 30.06
N GLU A 275 -8.96 -14.89 30.92
CA GLU A 275 -8.85 -16.30 30.63
C GLU A 275 -9.58 -16.55 29.31
N ALA A 276 -8.80 -16.86 28.27
CA ALA A 276 -9.30 -17.02 26.92
C ALA A 276 -10.32 -18.17 26.92
N SER A 277 -11.60 -17.82 26.77
CA SER A 277 -12.63 -18.80 26.47
C SER A 277 -12.21 -19.52 25.18
N SER A 278 -11.89 -20.81 25.28
CA SER A 278 -11.38 -21.63 24.17
C SER A 278 -12.49 -22.02 23.19
N GLY A 279 -13.26 -21.04 22.72
CA GLY A 279 -14.24 -21.24 21.66
C GLY A 279 -13.55 -21.60 20.35
N PRO A 280 -14.25 -22.31 19.44
CA PRO A 280 -13.75 -22.53 18.08
C PRO A 280 -13.53 -21.17 17.40
N ILE A 281 -12.32 -20.95 16.86
CA ILE A 281 -11.98 -19.71 16.16
C ILE A 281 -12.74 -19.69 14.82
N GLU A 282 -13.58 -18.69 14.61
CA GLU A 282 -14.24 -18.43 13.32
C GLU A 282 -13.20 -17.90 12.32
N ARG A 283 -12.82 -18.75 11.36
CA ARG A 283 -11.83 -18.41 10.33
C ARG A 283 -12.39 -17.42 9.30
N LEU A 284 -11.48 -16.67 8.69
CA LEU A 284 -11.80 -15.78 7.59
C LEU A 284 -12.09 -16.61 6.32
N GLY A 285 -13.27 -16.41 5.76
CA GLY A 285 -13.68 -17.01 4.48
C GLY A 285 -14.16 -15.94 3.52
N SER A 286 -15.26 -16.25 2.81
CA SER A 286 -15.96 -15.25 2.01
C SER A 286 -16.62 -14.20 2.92
N THR A 287 -16.45 -12.93 2.60
CA THR A 287 -17.08 -11.81 3.32
C THR A 287 -17.70 -10.81 2.35
N THR A 288 -18.77 -10.18 2.82
CA THR A 288 -19.45 -9.05 2.22
C THR A 288 -19.21 -7.76 3.01
N LYS A 289 -18.78 -7.85 4.27
CA LYS A 289 -18.65 -6.69 5.18
C LYS A 289 -17.20 -6.40 5.50
N VAL A 290 -16.76 -5.19 5.16
CA VAL A 290 -15.40 -4.73 5.47
C VAL A 290 -15.43 -3.36 6.11
N ALA A 291 -14.38 -3.06 6.87
CA ALA A 291 -14.06 -1.70 7.28
C ALA A 291 -12.91 -1.16 6.43
N CYS A 292 -12.98 0.10 6.03
CA CYS A 292 -11.98 0.74 5.19
C CYS A 292 -11.53 2.07 5.80
N ILE A 293 -10.22 2.31 5.76
CA ILE A 293 -9.59 3.59 6.08
C ILE A 293 -8.82 4.02 4.83
N ALA A 294 -9.18 5.16 4.24
CA ALA A 294 -8.38 5.77 3.19
C ALA A 294 -7.15 6.45 3.79
N VAL A 295 -5.96 5.99 3.40
CA VAL A 295 -4.67 6.49 3.85
C VAL A 295 -4.21 7.57 2.88
N ARG A 296 -4.47 8.83 3.20
CA ARG A 296 -4.06 9.99 2.39
C ARG A 296 -2.69 10.46 2.84
N SER A 297 -1.66 9.90 2.20
CA SER A 297 -0.26 10.25 2.41
C SER A 297 0.43 10.51 1.07
N LYS A 298 1.38 11.46 1.06
CA LYS A 298 2.22 11.75 -0.11
C LYS A 298 3.11 10.56 -0.50
N THR A 299 3.51 9.74 0.46
CA THR A 299 4.47 8.65 0.25
C THR A 299 3.81 7.31 0.02
N MET A 300 2.66 7.06 0.63
CA MET A 300 1.95 5.78 0.55
C MET A 300 0.43 6.01 0.53
N PRO A 301 -0.11 6.55 -0.58
CA PRO A 301 -1.55 6.66 -0.76
C PRO A 301 -2.17 5.26 -0.97
N GLY A 302 -3.30 5.00 -0.33
CA GLY A 302 -4.01 3.72 -0.53
C GLY A 302 -5.14 3.47 0.45
N TYR A 303 -5.64 2.25 0.43
CA TYR A 303 -6.79 1.83 1.24
C TYR A 303 -6.36 0.72 2.19
N LEU A 304 -6.53 0.98 3.49
CA LEU A 304 -6.39 -0.06 4.48
C LEU A 304 -7.76 -0.68 4.72
N ILE A 305 -7.90 -1.96 4.39
CA ILE A 305 -9.17 -2.69 4.49
C ILE A 305 -9.04 -3.79 5.53
N ALA A 306 -10.03 -3.89 6.40
CA ALA A 306 -10.16 -4.92 7.40
C ALA A 306 -11.39 -5.78 7.16
N ALA A 307 -11.22 -7.10 7.29
CA ALA A 307 -12.27 -8.09 7.19
C ALA A 307 -12.22 -9.01 8.43
N MET A 308 -13.38 -9.50 8.87
CA MET A 308 -13.51 -10.38 10.04
C MET A 308 -14.18 -11.70 9.64
N GLY A 309 -13.77 -12.79 10.30
CA GLY A 309 -14.36 -14.11 10.15
C GLY A 309 -15.86 -14.12 10.44
N GLY A 310 -16.57 -15.07 9.82
CA GLY A 310 -18.02 -15.21 9.96
C GLY A 310 -18.86 -14.11 9.29
N ASP A 311 -18.30 -13.34 8.36
CA ASP A 311 -18.95 -12.20 7.69
C ASP A 311 -19.55 -11.15 8.67
N ARG A 312 -18.85 -10.97 9.79
CA ARG A 312 -19.21 -10.02 10.83
C ARG A 312 -18.73 -8.61 10.49
N LYS A 313 -19.47 -7.61 10.97
CA LYS A 313 -19.03 -6.22 10.89
C LYS A 313 -17.84 -6.04 11.82
N VAL A 314 -16.76 -5.44 11.31
CA VAL A 314 -15.62 -5.10 12.15
C VAL A 314 -16.03 -4.01 13.13
N ASP A 315 -15.70 -4.22 14.41
CA ASP A 315 -15.95 -3.24 15.46
C ASP A 315 -15.28 -1.89 15.12
N LEU A 316 -16.07 -0.82 15.22
CA LEU A 316 -15.62 0.54 14.94
C LEU A 316 -14.56 0.98 15.94
N GLN A 317 -14.65 0.54 17.20
CA GLN A 317 -13.66 0.89 18.22
C GLN A 317 -12.30 0.24 17.91
N LEU A 318 -12.29 -1.05 17.56
CA LEU A 318 -11.10 -1.75 17.12
C LEU A 318 -10.44 -1.06 15.91
N ILE A 319 -11.23 -0.65 14.93
CA ILE A 319 -10.72 0.01 13.72
C ILE A 319 -10.17 1.39 14.03
N GLU A 320 -10.80 2.13 14.94
CA GLU A 320 -10.30 3.41 15.41
C GLU A 320 -8.97 3.27 16.16
N ASP A 321 -8.82 2.22 16.99
CA ASP A 321 -7.55 1.90 17.64
C ASP A 321 -6.44 1.54 16.64
N ILE A 322 -6.77 0.76 15.61
CA ILE A 322 -5.86 0.44 14.50
C ILE A 322 -5.45 1.73 13.78
N ARG A 323 -6.41 2.61 13.49
CA ARG A 323 -6.17 3.90 12.84
C ARG A 323 -5.23 4.78 13.66
N GLN A 324 -5.46 4.93 14.96
CA GLN A 324 -4.60 5.71 15.84
C GLN A 324 -3.17 5.15 15.90
N LYS A 325 -3.01 3.83 15.97
CA LYS A 325 -1.70 3.17 15.90
C LYS A 325 -1.00 3.45 14.57
N LEU A 326 -1.73 3.39 13.46
CA LEU A 326 -1.18 3.73 12.14
C LEU A 326 -0.74 5.18 12.08
N VAL A 327 -1.58 6.14 12.50
CA VAL A 327 -1.21 7.56 12.52
C VAL A 327 0.09 7.77 13.30
N ARG A 328 0.27 7.13 14.47
CA ARG A 328 1.52 7.22 15.23
C ARG A 328 2.72 6.66 14.48
N VAL A 329 2.55 5.54 13.77
CA VAL A 329 3.61 4.96 12.93
C VAL A 329 3.97 5.92 11.78
N PHE A 330 2.98 6.45 11.05
CA PHE A 330 3.21 7.39 9.95
C PHE A 330 3.88 8.68 10.41
N ILE A 331 3.43 9.27 11.52
CA ILE A 331 4.07 10.44 12.13
C ILE A 331 5.52 10.12 12.54
N GLY A 332 5.76 8.95 13.13
CA GLY A 332 7.11 8.48 13.48
C GLY A 332 8.04 8.29 12.28
N LEU A 333 7.47 7.99 11.10
CA LEU A 333 8.18 7.90 9.83
C LEU A 333 8.37 9.27 9.14
N GLY A 334 7.85 10.35 9.72
CA GLY A 334 7.88 11.70 9.13
C GLY A 334 6.91 11.87 7.95
N ALA A 335 5.93 10.97 7.81
CA ALA A 335 4.89 11.08 6.81
C ALA A 335 3.70 11.89 7.37
N GLU A 336 3.16 12.77 6.53
CA GLU A 336 1.90 13.46 6.80
C GLU A 336 0.75 12.45 6.62
N PHE A 337 -0.15 12.39 7.60
CA PHE A 337 -1.34 11.55 7.57
C PHE A 337 -2.56 12.44 7.76
N GLU A 338 -3.39 12.60 6.73
CA GLU A 338 -4.65 13.33 6.90
C GLU A 338 -5.61 12.53 7.77
N HIS A 339 -6.39 13.23 8.60
CA HIS A 339 -7.32 12.58 9.50
C HIS A 339 -8.53 12.03 8.71
N THR A 340 -8.40 10.81 8.21
CA THR A 340 -9.51 10.11 7.56
C THR A 340 -10.28 9.28 8.58
N GLN A 341 -11.60 9.34 8.56
CA GLN A 341 -12.43 8.48 9.40
C GLN A 341 -12.54 7.08 8.78
N ALA A 342 -12.64 6.07 9.63
CA ALA A 342 -12.98 4.72 9.19
C ALA A 342 -14.44 4.65 8.74
N MET A 343 -14.71 3.89 7.69
CA MET A 343 -16.06 3.62 7.24
C MET A 343 -16.31 2.12 7.08
N GLN A 344 -17.56 1.71 7.34
CA GLN A 344 -18.03 0.38 7.01
C GLN A 344 -18.57 0.35 5.58
N MET A 345 -18.28 -0.75 4.89
CA MET A 345 -18.64 -0.95 3.50
C MET A 345 -19.21 -2.35 3.31
N GLU A 346 -20.22 -2.43 2.45
CA GLU A 346 -20.78 -3.68 1.96
C GLU A 346 -20.31 -3.90 0.51
N LEU A 347 -19.75 -5.08 0.27
CA LEU A 347 -19.13 -5.52 -0.97
C LEU A 347 -19.88 -6.74 -1.52
N ALA A 348 -19.66 -7.05 -2.79
CA ALA A 348 -20.03 -8.36 -3.31
C ALA A 348 -19.26 -9.46 -2.55
N PRO A 349 -19.82 -10.67 -2.38
CA PRO A 349 -19.14 -11.78 -1.72
C PRO A 349 -17.74 -11.98 -2.29
N LEU A 350 -16.74 -11.94 -1.42
CA LEU A 350 -15.33 -11.91 -1.79
C LEU A 350 -14.52 -12.80 -0.85
N ASP A 351 -13.68 -13.66 -1.43
CA ASP A 351 -12.59 -14.31 -0.70
C ASP A 351 -11.50 -13.26 -0.43
N PHE A 352 -11.62 -12.60 0.74
CA PHE A 352 -10.78 -11.47 1.09
C PHE A 352 -9.30 -11.88 1.19
N GLN A 353 -9.02 -13.07 1.72
CA GLN A 353 -7.66 -13.55 1.88
C GLN A 353 -7.00 -13.74 0.52
N LYS A 354 -7.67 -14.43 -0.41
CA LYS A 354 -7.14 -14.64 -1.76
C LYS A 354 -6.94 -13.31 -2.50
N TRP A 355 -7.93 -12.43 -2.45
CA TRP A 355 -7.84 -11.10 -3.07
C TRP A 355 -6.69 -10.27 -2.50
N ALA A 356 -6.53 -10.25 -1.18
CA ALA A 356 -5.48 -9.49 -0.51
C ALA A 356 -4.08 -10.02 -0.84
N ILE A 357 -3.88 -11.34 -0.89
CA ILE A 357 -2.58 -11.93 -1.27
C ILE A 357 -2.15 -11.47 -2.67
N GLU A 358 -3.09 -11.36 -3.60
CA GLU A 358 -2.78 -11.01 -5.00
C GLU A 358 -2.65 -9.50 -5.26
N LYS A 359 -3.36 -8.66 -4.49
CA LYS A 359 -3.50 -7.22 -4.80
C LYS A 359 -2.99 -6.27 -3.72
N ALA A 360 -2.83 -6.72 -2.48
CA ALA A 360 -2.36 -5.87 -1.40
C ALA A 360 -0.82 -5.86 -1.33
N ASP A 361 -0.25 -4.73 -0.92
CA ASP A 361 1.18 -4.62 -0.63
C ASP A 361 1.55 -5.42 0.62
N PHE A 362 0.64 -5.47 1.59
CA PHE A 362 0.78 -6.32 2.75
C PHE A 362 -0.57 -6.83 3.24
N LEU A 363 -0.54 -8.00 3.88
CA LEU A 363 -1.64 -8.64 4.57
C LEU A 363 -1.16 -9.06 5.96
N LYS A 364 -1.93 -8.73 7.00
CA LYS A 364 -1.70 -9.16 8.37
C LYS A 364 -2.96 -9.80 8.93
N MET A 365 -2.82 -10.99 9.49
CA MET A 365 -3.90 -11.72 10.13
C MET A 365 -3.67 -11.79 11.64
N ALA A 366 -4.75 -11.74 12.42
CA ALA A 366 -4.75 -11.88 13.87
C ALA A 366 -6.07 -12.51 14.33
N VAL A 367 -6.18 -12.85 15.62
CA VAL A 367 -7.44 -13.31 16.22
C VAL A 367 -7.91 -12.25 17.21
N TYR A 368 -9.17 -11.85 17.11
CA TYR A 368 -9.84 -10.89 17.99
C TYR A 368 -11.21 -11.44 18.38
N ASP A 369 -11.46 -11.60 19.68
CA ASP A 369 -12.72 -12.11 20.23
C ASP A 369 -13.19 -13.43 19.59
N SER A 370 -12.29 -14.42 19.44
CA SER A 370 -12.54 -15.71 18.76
C SER A 370 -12.83 -15.61 17.24
N HIS A 371 -12.61 -14.45 16.61
CA HIS A 371 -12.74 -14.27 15.16
C HIS A 371 -11.39 -13.95 14.56
N GLU A 372 -11.09 -14.56 13.41
CA GLU A 372 -9.93 -14.16 12.62
C GLU A 372 -10.20 -12.80 11.97
N ILE A 373 -9.28 -11.85 12.15
CA ILE A 373 -9.30 -10.55 11.50
C ILE A 373 -8.11 -10.45 10.54
N ALA A 374 -8.39 -10.04 9.31
CA ALA A 374 -7.37 -9.70 8.33
C ALA A 374 -7.36 -8.21 8.06
N LEU A 375 -6.15 -7.66 7.97
CA LEU A 375 -5.88 -6.27 7.63
C LEU A 375 -4.96 -6.25 6.41
N ALA A 376 -5.41 -5.62 5.34
CA ALA A 376 -4.67 -5.54 4.08
C ALA A 376 -4.57 -4.08 3.60
N PHE A 377 -3.43 -3.73 2.99
CA PHE A 377 -3.23 -2.40 2.41
C PHE A 377 -3.13 -2.48 0.89
N PHE A 378 -3.99 -1.73 0.21
CA PHE A 378 -4.08 -1.67 -1.23
C PHE A 378 -3.58 -0.30 -1.71
N PRO A 379 -2.40 -0.21 -2.34
CA PRO A 379 -1.88 1.07 -2.80
C PRO A 379 -2.76 1.67 -3.89
N ASP A 380 -2.94 2.99 -3.87
CA ASP A 380 -3.64 3.72 -4.94
C ASP A 380 -2.62 4.49 -5.78
N GLY A 381 -2.32 3.96 -6.96
CA GLY A 381 -1.39 4.58 -7.90
C GLY A 381 -1.92 5.84 -8.58
N ASN A 382 -3.24 6.06 -8.57
CA ASN A 382 -3.86 7.21 -9.23
C ASN A 382 -3.95 8.44 -8.31
N GLY A 383 -3.60 8.27 -7.03
CA GLY A 383 -3.78 9.29 -6.01
C GLY A 383 -5.25 9.53 -5.67
N PHE A 384 -5.47 10.23 -4.56
CA PHE A 384 -6.82 10.60 -4.17
C PHE A 384 -7.31 11.82 -4.94
N ILE A 385 -8.62 11.87 -5.16
CA ILE A 385 -9.30 13.08 -5.62
C ILE A 385 -9.03 14.18 -4.58
N GLN A 386 -8.41 15.26 -5.04
CA GLN A 386 -8.19 16.48 -4.27
C GLN A 386 -9.45 17.32 -4.32
N LEU A 387 -9.89 17.79 -3.15
CA LEU A 387 -11.04 18.69 -3.06
C LEU A 387 -10.57 20.11 -3.35
N GLU A 388 -10.99 20.67 -4.48
CA GLU A 388 -10.66 22.05 -4.85
C GLU A 388 -11.70 22.99 -4.28
N ALA A 389 -11.27 24.11 -3.68
CA ALA A 389 -12.20 25.14 -3.23
C ALA A 389 -12.92 25.75 -4.45
N SER A 390 -14.24 25.90 -4.36
CA SER A 390 -15.00 26.62 -5.37
C SER A 390 -14.84 28.13 -5.21
N GLU A 391 -15.21 28.91 -6.24
CA GLU A 391 -15.39 30.37 -6.12
C GLU A 391 -16.43 30.78 -5.06
N LEU A 392 -17.36 29.88 -4.72
CA LEU A 392 -18.33 30.07 -3.66
C LEU A 392 -17.78 29.49 -2.35
N ASP A 393 -17.80 30.31 -1.31
CA ASP A 393 -17.13 30.01 -0.03
C ASP A 393 -17.63 28.71 0.64
N ASN A 394 -18.87 28.29 0.39
CA ASN A 394 -19.42 27.08 1.03
C ASN A 394 -19.40 25.83 0.14
N MET A 395 -18.67 25.87 -0.97
CA MET A 395 -18.68 24.78 -1.96
C MET A 395 -17.27 24.24 -2.23
N TYR A 396 -17.18 22.95 -2.46
CA TYR A 396 -16.07 22.33 -3.16
C TYR A 396 -16.41 22.17 -4.64
N ARG A 397 -15.38 22.18 -5.48
CA ARG A 397 -15.43 21.89 -6.90
C ARG A 397 -14.79 20.53 -7.15
N VAL A 398 -15.39 19.76 -8.03
CA VAL A 398 -14.91 18.43 -8.41
C VAL A 398 -15.01 18.22 -9.92
N SER A 399 -14.02 17.55 -10.52
CA SER A 399 -14.08 17.14 -11.93
C SER A 399 -15.20 16.12 -12.15
N ILE A 400 -15.96 16.30 -13.24
CA ILE A 400 -17.02 15.37 -13.60
C ILE A 400 -16.48 13.95 -13.89
N ASP A 401 -15.22 13.83 -14.31
CA ASP A 401 -14.56 12.54 -14.58
C ASP A 401 -14.30 11.71 -13.31
N SER A 402 -14.34 12.35 -12.14
CA SER A 402 -14.12 11.67 -10.87
C SER A 402 -15.40 11.06 -10.28
N LEU A 403 -16.56 11.39 -10.86
CA LEU A 403 -17.81 10.71 -10.55
C LEU A 403 -17.83 9.38 -11.30
N LEU A 404 -17.93 8.30 -10.55
CA LEU A 404 -17.96 6.95 -11.08
C LEU A 404 -19.40 6.43 -11.05
N ASP A 405 -19.86 5.93 -12.19
CA ASP A 405 -21.28 5.88 -12.50
C ASP A 405 -22.11 4.78 -11.79
N ASP A 406 -23.43 4.94 -11.92
CA ASP A 406 -24.52 4.02 -11.56
C ASP A 406 -24.72 3.77 -10.06
N ARG A 407 -24.31 4.73 -9.23
CA ARG A 407 -24.49 4.66 -7.77
C ARG A 407 -25.17 5.88 -7.21
N GLU A 408 -26.00 5.63 -6.20
CA GLU A 408 -26.68 6.66 -5.42
C GLU A 408 -25.67 7.53 -4.68
N THR A 409 -25.72 8.83 -4.91
CA THR A 409 -24.91 9.80 -4.16
C THR A 409 -25.48 10.00 -2.76
N GLN A 410 -24.63 10.34 -1.80
CA GLN A 410 -25.03 10.67 -0.42
C GLN A 410 -24.94 12.17 -0.13
N PHE A 411 -24.93 12.97 -1.19
CA PHE A 411 -24.68 14.41 -1.18
C PHE A 411 -25.37 15.04 -2.39
N ASN A 412 -25.59 16.35 -2.32
CA ASN A 412 -26.18 17.12 -3.40
C ASN A 412 -25.09 17.59 -4.37
N LEU A 413 -25.40 17.56 -5.67
CA LEU A 413 -24.53 18.07 -6.72
C LEU A 413 -25.19 19.26 -7.40
N TYR A 414 -24.38 20.30 -7.60
CA TYR A 414 -24.77 21.54 -8.22
C TYR A 414 -23.91 21.81 -9.47
N ILE A 415 -24.53 22.38 -10.50
CA ILE A 415 -23.84 22.98 -11.63
C ILE A 415 -23.71 24.47 -11.35
N PHE A 416 -22.49 25.00 -11.42
CA PHE A 416 -22.25 26.43 -11.30
C PHE A 416 -22.35 27.10 -12.67
N LEU A 417 -23.19 28.14 -12.76
CA LEU A 417 -23.39 28.92 -13.97
C LEU A 417 -22.57 30.22 -13.87
N GLU A 418 -21.38 30.23 -14.47
CA GLU A 418 -20.43 31.36 -14.40
C GLU A 418 -21.06 32.69 -14.85
N ALA A 419 -21.94 32.67 -15.84
CA ALA A 419 -22.54 33.88 -16.42
C ALA A 419 -23.38 34.71 -15.43
N ASN A 420 -23.96 34.08 -14.40
CA ASN A 420 -24.81 34.75 -13.42
C ASN A 420 -24.45 34.40 -11.97
N HIS A 421 -23.35 33.68 -11.76
CA HIS A 421 -22.91 33.16 -10.47
C HIS A 421 -24.01 32.41 -9.69
N ARG A 422 -24.92 31.70 -10.39
CA ARG A 422 -25.96 30.89 -9.75
C ARG A 422 -25.60 29.41 -9.74
N LEU A 423 -26.08 28.71 -8.71
CA LEU A 423 -26.01 27.25 -8.62
C LEU A 423 -27.34 26.63 -9.06
N LEU A 424 -27.26 25.63 -9.93
CA LEU A 424 -28.40 24.81 -10.33
C LEU A 424 -28.23 23.43 -9.71
N LEU A 425 -29.18 23.02 -8.85
CA LEU A 425 -29.21 21.67 -8.30
C LEU A 425 -29.37 20.66 -9.44
N TYR A 426 -28.39 19.78 -9.60
CA TYR A 426 -28.32 18.78 -10.66
C TYR A 426 -28.78 17.40 -10.18
N ALA A 427 -28.28 16.96 -9.03
CA ALA A 427 -28.67 15.70 -8.41
C ALA A 427 -28.83 15.91 -6.91
N THR A 428 -29.95 15.44 -6.37
CA THR A 428 -30.18 15.37 -4.92
C THR A 428 -29.49 14.14 -4.33
N ASN A 429 -29.23 14.19 -3.03
CA ASN A 429 -28.87 13.00 -2.25
C ASN A 429 -29.86 11.84 -2.53
N GLY A 430 -29.33 10.64 -2.73
CA GLY A 430 -30.05 9.40 -3.04
C GLY A 430 -30.24 9.13 -4.54
N VAL A 431 -29.81 10.04 -5.42
CA VAL A 431 -29.99 9.85 -6.87
C VAL A 431 -28.77 9.15 -7.47
N SER A 432 -29.03 8.11 -8.26
CA SER A 432 -28.00 7.46 -9.05
C SER A 432 -27.63 8.29 -10.28
N ILE A 433 -26.32 8.46 -10.50
CA ILE A 433 -25.78 9.20 -11.64
C ILE A 433 -25.42 8.21 -12.74
N GLU A 434 -26.25 8.15 -13.78
CA GLU A 434 -26.01 7.29 -14.95
C GLU A 434 -24.88 7.86 -15.85
N GLN A 435 -24.03 6.99 -16.42
CA GLN A 435 -22.95 7.44 -17.32
C GLN A 435 -23.47 8.28 -18.49
N LYS A 436 -24.66 7.92 -19.01
CA LYS A 436 -25.30 8.64 -20.11
C LYS A 436 -25.58 10.10 -19.76
N ARG A 437 -25.90 10.39 -18.49
CA ARG A 437 -26.15 11.76 -18.02
C ARG A 437 -24.84 12.52 -17.84
N VAL A 438 -23.80 11.87 -17.31
CA VAL A 438 -22.44 12.44 -17.23
C VAL A 438 -21.92 12.81 -18.61
N GLN A 439 -22.10 11.93 -19.59
CA GLN A 439 -21.68 12.18 -20.97
C GLN A 439 -22.40 13.38 -21.60
N ARG A 440 -23.72 13.52 -21.37
CA ARG A 440 -24.48 14.69 -21.83
C ARG A 440 -24.02 16.00 -21.17
N LEU A 441 -23.62 15.96 -19.90
CA LEU A 441 -23.04 17.13 -19.24
C LEU A 441 -21.71 17.53 -19.88
N LYS A 442 -20.85 16.55 -20.17
CA LYS A 442 -19.57 16.78 -20.88
C LYS A 442 -19.78 17.38 -22.27
N GLU A 443 -20.75 16.86 -23.04
CA GLU A 443 -21.13 17.37 -24.36
C GLU A 443 -21.63 18.82 -24.31
N ARG A 444 -22.27 19.22 -23.19
CA ARG A 444 -22.70 20.60 -22.93
C ARG A 444 -21.57 21.49 -22.40
N GLY A 445 -20.34 20.99 -22.32
CA GLY A 445 -19.17 21.74 -21.87
C GLY A 445 -19.02 21.83 -20.35
N ILE A 446 -19.84 21.11 -19.57
CA ILE A 446 -19.74 21.10 -18.11
C ILE A 446 -18.60 20.17 -17.71
N ARG A 447 -17.52 20.76 -17.19
CA ARG A 447 -16.31 20.03 -16.76
C ARG A 447 -16.29 19.72 -15.27
N CYS A 448 -16.99 20.52 -14.48
CA CYS A 448 -16.93 20.44 -13.02
C CYS A 448 -18.32 20.55 -12.41
N LEU A 449 -18.46 19.91 -11.26
CA LEU A 449 -19.64 19.97 -10.41
C LEU A 449 -19.23 20.47 -9.04
N HIS A 450 -20.22 20.92 -8.29
CA HIS A 450 -20.03 21.53 -6.98
C HIS A 450 -20.87 20.80 -5.94
N PHE A 451 -20.39 20.73 -4.71
CA PHE A 451 -21.13 20.19 -3.57
C PHE A 451 -20.75 20.96 -2.30
N GLU A 452 -21.58 20.91 -1.27
CA GLU A 452 -21.37 21.71 -0.06
C GLU A 452 -20.15 21.24 0.74
N LYS A 453 -19.42 22.17 1.37
CA LYS A 453 -18.28 21.83 2.24
C LYS A 453 -18.70 20.92 3.42
N SER A 454 -19.95 21.05 3.89
CA SER A 454 -20.58 20.19 4.90
C SER A 454 -20.72 18.72 4.45
N GLU A 455 -20.79 18.48 3.14
CA GLU A 455 -20.99 17.16 2.53
C GLU A 455 -19.68 16.50 2.05
N ALA A 456 -18.53 17.12 2.33
CA ALA A 456 -17.23 16.63 1.88
C ALA A 456 -16.93 15.21 2.34
N ARG A 457 -17.36 14.85 3.53
CA ARG A 457 -17.16 13.50 4.06
C ARG A 457 -17.91 12.45 3.22
N GLN A 458 -19.18 12.69 2.94
CA GLN A 458 -20.04 11.81 2.17
C GLN A 458 -19.48 11.61 0.75
N PHE A 459 -18.93 12.67 0.16
CA PHE A 459 -18.22 12.60 -1.11
C PHE A 459 -16.95 11.72 -1.05
N LEU A 460 -16.11 11.88 -0.02
CA LEU A 460 -14.90 11.07 0.15
C LEU A 460 -15.22 9.60 0.42
N ASP A 461 -16.29 9.31 1.17
CA ASP A 461 -16.78 7.96 1.40
C ASP A 461 -17.29 7.32 0.09
N TYR A 462 -18.06 8.07 -0.70
CA TYR A 462 -18.56 7.63 -2.01
C TYR A 462 -17.43 7.30 -2.99
N THR A 463 -16.43 8.17 -3.11
CA THR A 463 -15.29 7.96 -4.02
C THR A 463 -14.47 6.75 -3.59
N THR A 464 -14.18 6.62 -2.29
CA THR A 464 -13.45 5.46 -1.75
C THR A 464 -14.22 4.16 -1.99
N ARG A 465 -15.53 4.13 -1.71
CA ARG A 465 -16.38 2.96 -1.97
C ARG A 465 -16.38 2.55 -3.43
N THR A 466 -16.31 3.53 -4.32
CA THR A 466 -16.36 3.25 -5.75
C THR A 466 -15.03 2.77 -6.29
N HIS A 467 -13.93 3.34 -5.82
CA HIS A 467 -12.60 2.86 -6.15
C HIS A 467 -12.36 1.42 -5.65
N VAL A 468 -12.64 1.14 -4.38
CA VAL A 468 -12.42 -0.21 -3.80
C VAL A 468 -13.24 -1.27 -4.53
N ARG A 469 -14.51 -0.98 -4.85
CA ARG A 469 -15.32 -1.92 -5.64
C ARG A 469 -14.79 -2.10 -7.06
N ALA A 470 -14.31 -1.04 -7.71
CA ALA A 470 -13.66 -1.16 -9.03
C ALA A 470 -12.40 -2.06 -8.98
N LEU A 471 -11.62 -2.01 -7.90
CA LEU A 471 -10.48 -2.92 -7.69
C LEU A 471 -10.94 -4.39 -7.57
N ILE A 472 -12.05 -4.63 -6.87
CA ILE A 472 -12.63 -5.96 -6.70
C ILE A 472 -13.19 -6.47 -8.04
N ASP A 473 -13.96 -5.64 -8.75
CA ASP A 473 -14.57 -6.01 -10.04
C ASP A 473 -13.49 -6.38 -11.05
N LYS A 474 -12.39 -5.60 -11.10
CA LYS A 474 -11.23 -5.90 -11.94
C LYS A 474 -10.58 -7.24 -11.59
N TRP A 475 -10.46 -7.56 -10.31
CA TRP A 475 -9.91 -8.84 -9.87
C TRP A 475 -10.84 -10.02 -10.22
N GLN A 476 -12.14 -9.88 -9.97
CA GLN A 476 -13.13 -10.92 -10.28
C GLN A 476 -13.24 -11.18 -11.79
N ALA A 477 -13.09 -10.15 -12.62
CA ALA A 477 -13.09 -10.30 -14.08
C ALA A 477 -11.96 -11.22 -14.56
N VAL A 478 -10.76 -11.12 -13.96
CA VAL A 478 -9.61 -11.98 -14.30
C VAL A 478 -9.89 -13.44 -13.91
N GLY A 479 -10.41 -13.68 -12.70
CA GLY A 479 -10.70 -15.04 -12.23
C GLY A 479 -11.78 -15.77 -13.06
N ARG A 480 -12.76 -15.03 -13.61
CA ARG A 480 -13.79 -15.63 -14.50
C ARG A 480 -13.21 -16.08 -15.84
N SER A 481 -12.23 -15.36 -16.38
CA SER A 481 -11.59 -15.72 -17.64
C SER A 481 -10.75 -17.00 -17.52
N GLU A 482 -10.15 -17.26 -16.36
CA GLU A 482 -9.34 -18.47 -16.13
C GLU A 482 -10.16 -19.74 -15.92
N THR A 483 -11.43 -19.65 -15.51
CA THR A 483 -12.28 -20.83 -15.26
C THR A 483 -12.99 -21.33 -16.53
N LEU A 484 -12.99 -20.53 -17.61
CA LEU A 484 -13.65 -20.84 -18.88
C LEU A 484 -12.70 -21.43 -19.94
N VAL A 485 -11.44 -21.65 -19.59
CA VAL A 485 -10.41 -22.32 -20.41
C VAL A 485 -10.17 -23.70 -19.84
#